data_AF-A0A915M4I4-F1
#
_entry.id   AF-A0A915M4I4-F1
#
_cell.length_a   1.000
_cell.length_b   1.000
_cell.length_c   1.000
_cell.angle_alpha   90.00
_cell.angle_beta   90.00
_cell.angle_gamma   90.00
#
_symmetry.space_group_name_H-M   'P 1'
#
loop_
_entity.id
_entity.type
_entity.pdbx_description
1 polymer ?
#
loop_
_entity_poly.entity_id
_entity_poly.type
_entity_poly.pdbx_seq_one_letter_code
_entity_poly.pdbx_strand_id
1 'polypeptide(L)'
;MSVTLHTTAGNIKIELFCEKCPKSIQSGDPTNRGSGGQSIWGAPFEDEFYEDIKPSLDLKYTAFGKVIDGFDTLEELENTKVDSKYRPVVEHRIRNITIHANPIADAHAAEER
;
A
#
# COMPACT_ATOMS: atom_id res chain seq x y z
N MET A 1 -0.93 -5.68 -11.78
CA MET A 1 -0.79 -6.66 -10.67
C MET A 1 -1.77 -6.29 -9.56
N SER A 2 -2.30 -7.23 -8.77
CA SER A 2 -3.19 -6.88 -7.66
C SER A 2 -2.84 -7.61 -6.37
N VAL A 3 -3.08 -6.95 -5.25
CA VAL A 3 -2.85 -7.46 -3.90
C VAL A 3 -4.12 -7.32 -3.07
N THR A 4 -4.37 -8.26 -2.17
CA THR A 4 -5.41 -8.14 -1.15
C THR A 4 -4.74 -8.00 0.22
N LEU A 5 -5.07 -6.93 0.92
CA LEU A 5 -4.74 -6.73 2.32
C LEU A 5 -5.87 -7.32 3.16
N HIS A 6 -5.55 -8.35 3.94
CA HIS A 6 -6.48 -8.92 4.91
C HIS A 6 -6.33 -8.16 6.22
N THR A 7 -7.28 -7.31 6.57
CA THR A 7 -7.22 -6.49 7.80
C THR A 7 -8.15 -7.03 8.88
N THR A 8 -8.13 -6.41 10.06
CA THR A 8 -9.09 -6.69 11.13
C THR A 8 -10.49 -6.14 10.85
N ALA A 9 -10.62 -5.12 9.98
CA ALA A 9 -11.91 -4.56 9.56
C ALA A 9 -12.52 -5.30 8.35
N GLY A 10 -11.67 -5.90 7.52
CA GLY A 10 -12.11 -6.54 6.28
C GLY A 10 -10.99 -6.61 5.25
N ASN A 11 -11.34 -7.01 4.03
CA ASN A 11 -10.36 -7.17 2.96
C ASN A 11 -10.38 -5.94 2.06
N ILE A 12 -9.20 -5.42 1.73
CA ILE A 12 -9.05 -4.33 0.76
C ILE A 12 -8.22 -4.85 -0.41
N LYS A 13 -8.74 -4.74 -1.63
CA LYS A 13 -8.00 -5.13 -2.83
C LYS A 13 -7.48 -3.90 -3.55
N ILE A 14 -6.20 -3.94 -3.89
CA ILE A 14 -5.47 -2.84 -4.52
C ILE A 14 -4.92 -3.34 -5.86
N GLU A 15 -5.19 -2.60 -6.93
CA GLU A 15 -4.47 -2.72 -8.19
C GLU A 15 -3.18 -1.88 -8.11
N LEU A 16 -2.05 -2.51 -8.42
CA LEU A 16 -0.72 -1.91 -8.40
C LEU A 16 -0.29 -1.52 -9.82
N PHE A 17 0.23 -0.30 -9.95
CA PHE A 17 0.75 0.26 -11.20
C PHE A 17 2.24 -0.06 -11.38
N CYS A 18 2.57 -1.34 -11.47
CA CYS A 18 3.96 -1.83 -11.53
C CYS A 18 4.79 -1.25 -12.68
N GLU A 19 4.17 -0.88 -13.80
CA GLU A 19 4.86 -0.27 -14.94
C GLU A 19 5.18 1.22 -14.71
N LYS A 20 4.40 1.90 -13.87
CA LYS A 20 4.57 3.33 -13.58
C LYS A 20 5.49 3.56 -12.38
N CYS A 21 5.40 2.70 -11.36
CA CYS A 21 6.14 2.86 -10.10
C CYS A 21 6.69 1.52 -9.58
N PRO A 22 7.76 0.96 -10.19
CA PRO A 22 8.29 -0.35 -9.81
C PRO A 22 8.90 -0.38 -8.40
N LYS A 23 9.42 0.74 -7.87
CA LYS A 23 10.09 0.77 -6.55
C LYS A 23 9.14 1.11 -5.39
N SER A 24 8.05 1.81 -5.68
CA SER A 24 7.19 2.45 -4.66
C SER A 24 6.09 1.56 -4.06
N ILE A 25 5.99 0.31 -4.51
CA ILE A 25 4.93 -0.65 -4.13
C ILE A 25 5.02 -1.13 -2.67
N GLN A 26 6.08 -0.75 -1.95
CA GLN A 26 6.36 -1.21 -0.61
C GLN A 26 6.23 -0.09 0.42
N SER A 27 5.22 -0.18 1.29
CA SER A 27 5.12 0.68 2.47
C SER A 27 4.45 -0.03 3.64
N GLY A 28 4.70 0.48 4.86
CA GLY A 28 4.16 0.01 6.12
C GLY A 28 5.06 0.42 7.30
N ASP A 29 4.47 0.85 8.42
CA ASP A 29 5.21 1.12 9.67
C ASP A 29 4.99 -0.01 10.69
N PRO A 30 5.92 -0.98 10.82
CA PRO A 30 5.79 -2.08 11.78
C PRO A 30 5.92 -1.61 13.25
N THR A 31 6.37 -0.37 13.48
CA THR A 31 6.56 0.18 14.83
C THR A 31 5.32 0.87 15.38
N ASN A 32 4.30 1.13 14.54
CA ASN A 32 3.06 1.83 14.89
C ASN A 32 3.31 3.22 15.53
N ARG A 33 4.38 3.90 15.12
CA ARG A 33 4.78 5.22 15.65
C ARG A 33 4.41 6.35 14.70
N GLY A 34 4.21 6.05 13.41
CA GLY A 34 3.98 7.01 12.34
C GLY A 34 5.27 7.52 11.69
N SER A 35 6.43 7.01 12.10
CA SER A 35 7.75 7.40 11.59
C SER A 35 8.69 6.21 11.34
N GLY A 36 8.19 4.98 11.46
CA GLY A 36 8.94 3.77 11.12
C GLY A 36 8.67 3.30 9.70
N GLY A 37 9.22 2.14 9.35
CA GLY A 37 9.22 1.58 8.00
C GLY A 37 10.62 1.59 7.39
N GLN A 38 11.01 0.48 6.75
CA GLN A 38 12.25 0.36 5.99
C GLN A 38 11.93 -0.26 4.63
N SER A 39 12.56 0.25 3.57
CA SER A 39 12.52 -0.39 2.26
C SER A 39 13.29 -1.71 2.30
N ILE A 40 13.01 -2.64 1.36
CA ILE A 40 13.83 -3.86 1.23
C ILE A 40 15.28 -3.55 0.82
N TRP A 41 15.53 -2.35 0.29
CA TRP A 41 16.84 -1.88 -0.14
C TRP A 41 17.71 -1.38 1.02
N GLY A 42 17.15 -1.28 2.24
CA GLY A 42 17.85 -0.78 3.42
C GLY A 42 18.10 0.74 3.43
N ALA A 43 17.60 1.46 2.42
CA ALA A 43 17.74 2.90 2.27
C ALA A 43 16.50 3.54 1.61
N PRO A 44 16.23 4.85 1.81
CA PRO A 44 15.22 5.57 1.04
C PRO A 44 15.47 5.45 -0.47
N PHE A 45 14.41 5.41 -1.28
CA PHE A 45 14.48 5.40 -2.75
C PHE A 45 13.84 6.67 -3.32
N GLU A 46 14.13 6.96 -4.59
CA GLU A 46 13.65 8.15 -5.30
C GLU A 46 12.15 8.06 -5.60
N ASP A 47 11.46 9.20 -5.58
CA ASP A 47 10.04 9.29 -5.94
C ASP A 47 9.81 9.02 -7.45
N GLU A 48 8.73 8.33 -7.78
CA GLU A 48 8.37 7.93 -9.16
C GLU A 48 7.07 8.64 -9.57
N PHE A 49 7.17 9.84 -10.16
CA PHE A 49 6.01 10.64 -10.52
C PHE A 49 5.45 10.33 -11.91
N TYR A 50 4.13 10.33 -12.04
CA TYR A 50 3.43 10.34 -13.33
C TYR A 50 2.18 11.22 -13.27
N GLU A 51 1.80 11.79 -14.40
CA GLU A 51 0.62 12.65 -14.54
C GLU A 51 -0.64 11.77 -14.53
N ASP A 52 -1.36 11.73 -13.40
CA ASP A 52 -2.72 11.13 -13.25
C ASP A 52 -3.23 11.19 -11.78
N ILE A 53 -2.64 12.03 -10.92
CA ILE A 53 -3.02 12.14 -9.50
C ILE A 53 -3.83 13.44 -9.31
N LYS A 54 -4.45 13.60 -8.14
CA LYS A 54 -5.23 14.81 -7.81
C LYS A 54 -4.29 16.03 -7.85
N PRO A 55 -4.66 17.16 -8.51
CA PRO A 55 -3.75 18.30 -8.75
C PRO A 55 -3.07 18.89 -7.51
N SER A 56 -3.67 18.72 -6.32
CA SER A 56 -3.13 19.19 -5.04
C SER A 56 -2.00 18.31 -4.45
N LEU A 57 -1.87 17.08 -4.93
CA LEU A 57 -0.96 16.03 -4.45
C LEU A 57 0.05 15.60 -5.54
N ASP A 58 -0.14 16.04 -6.78
CA ASP A 58 0.79 15.84 -7.89
C ASP A 58 2.20 16.30 -7.52
N LEU A 59 3.19 15.49 -7.90
CA LEU A 59 4.63 15.75 -7.71
C LEU A 59 5.11 15.83 -6.25
N LYS A 60 4.27 15.43 -5.27
CA LYS A 60 4.66 15.34 -3.85
C LYS A 60 4.67 13.93 -3.29
N TYR A 61 3.86 13.05 -3.87
CA TYR A 61 3.74 11.67 -3.42
C TYR A 61 3.61 10.74 -4.62
N THR A 62 4.25 9.58 -4.53
CA THR A 62 4.14 8.53 -5.55
C THR A 62 2.85 7.74 -5.34
N ALA A 63 1.92 7.76 -6.31
CA ALA A 63 0.76 6.88 -6.28
C ALA A 63 1.11 5.52 -6.90
N PHE A 64 1.26 4.49 -6.09
CA PHE A 64 1.69 3.16 -6.57
C PHE A 64 0.53 2.20 -6.90
N GLY A 65 -0.73 2.62 -6.66
CA GLY A 65 -1.90 1.81 -6.94
C GLY A 65 -3.23 2.48 -6.60
N LYS A 66 -4.33 1.77 -6.87
CA LYS A 66 -5.70 2.20 -6.55
C LYS A 66 -6.49 1.07 -5.88
N VAL A 67 -7.38 1.41 -4.97
CA VAL A 67 -8.34 0.43 -4.43
C VAL A 67 -9.33 0.05 -5.52
N ILE A 68 -9.56 -1.25 -5.68
CA ILE A 68 -10.48 -1.82 -6.69
C ILE A 68 -11.62 -2.63 -6.05
N ASP A 69 -11.49 -3.00 -4.77
CA ASP A 69 -12.52 -3.71 -4.00
C ASP A 69 -12.29 -3.53 -2.49
N GLY A 70 -13.33 -3.73 -1.68
CA GLY A 70 -13.31 -3.51 -0.23
C GLY A 70 -13.64 -2.08 0.20
N PHE A 71 -14.49 -1.38 -0.58
CA PHE A 71 -14.92 -0.01 -0.27
C PHE A 71 -15.75 0.08 1.01
N ASP A 72 -16.48 -0.98 1.35
CA ASP A 72 -17.17 -1.16 2.63
C ASP A 72 -16.19 -1.15 3.81
N THR A 73 -15.07 -1.85 3.68
CA THR A 73 -13.99 -1.88 4.68
C THR A 73 -13.34 -0.50 4.81
N LEU A 74 -13.16 0.21 3.68
CA LEU A 74 -12.64 1.58 3.71
C LEU A 74 -13.59 2.54 4.43
N GLU A 75 -14.90 2.44 4.17
CA GLU A 75 -15.92 3.25 4.82
C GLU A 75 -15.96 2.97 6.34
N GLU A 76 -15.80 1.71 6.76
CA GLU A 76 -15.70 1.37 8.19
C GLU A 76 -14.45 2.00 8.84
N LEU A 77 -13.30 1.93 8.17
CA LEU A 77 -12.06 2.53 8.65
C LEU A 77 -12.16 4.06 8.72
N GLU A 78 -12.81 4.70 7.76
CA GLU A 78 -13.05 6.15 7.74
C GLU A 78 -13.96 6.60 8.90
N ASN A 79 -14.99 5.82 9.22
CA ASN A 79 -15.94 6.13 10.28
C ASN A 79 -15.43 5.75 11.69
N THR A 80 -14.23 5.20 11.80
CA THR A 80 -13.67 4.79 13.10
C THR A 80 -13.36 6.00 13.98
N LYS A 81 -13.84 5.95 15.23
CA LYS A 81 -13.58 7.03 16.21
C LYS A 81 -12.09 7.19 16.44
N VAL A 82 -11.63 8.44 16.44
CA VAL A 82 -10.24 8.81 16.73
C VAL A 82 -10.11 9.49 18.08
N ASP A 83 -8.93 9.36 18.68
CA ASP A 83 -8.55 10.08 19.89
C ASP A 83 -8.08 11.52 19.58
N SER A 84 -7.65 12.26 20.62
CA SER A 84 -7.14 13.63 20.48
C SER A 84 -5.81 13.73 19.72
N LYS A 85 -5.17 12.61 19.40
CA LYS A 85 -3.95 12.52 18.59
C LYS A 85 -4.24 11.99 17.18
N TYR A 86 -5.50 11.98 16.77
CA TYR A 86 -5.96 11.46 15.47
C TYR A 86 -5.62 9.98 15.26
N ARG A 87 -5.47 9.20 16.34
CA ARG A 87 -5.27 7.75 16.27
C ARG A 87 -6.61 7.03 16.42
N PRO A 88 -6.88 5.97 15.63
CA PRO A 88 -8.05 5.13 15.84
C PRO A 88 -8.12 4.59 17.27
N VAL A 89 -9.28 4.75 17.92
CA VAL A 89 -9.53 4.22 19.28
C VAL A 89 -9.56 2.70 19.25
N VAL A 90 -10.11 2.13 18.17
CA VAL A 90 -10.04 0.70 17.88
C VAL A 90 -8.82 0.46 17.00
N GLU A 91 -7.96 -0.48 17.40
CA GLU A 91 -6.77 -0.80 16.64
C GLU A 91 -7.11 -1.66 15.42
N HIS A 92 -6.73 -1.19 14.23
CA HIS A 92 -6.82 -1.96 13.00
C HIS A 92 -5.44 -2.40 12.53
N ARG A 93 -5.33 -3.67 12.13
CA ARG A 93 -4.05 -4.26 11.69
C ARG A 93 -4.24 -5.05 10.40
N ILE A 94 -3.21 -5.01 9.54
CA ILE A 94 -3.08 -5.95 8.43
C ILE A 94 -2.61 -7.28 9.03
N ARG A 95 -3.39 -8.33 8.84
CA ARG A 95 -3.08 -9.70 9.28
C ARG A 95 -2.17 -10.36 8.26
N ASN A 96 -2.63 -10.46 7.01
CA ASN A 96 -1.95 -11.13 5.92
C ASN A 96 -2.08 -10.33 4.62
N ILE A 97 -1.21 -10.63 3.66
CA ILE A 97 -1.25 -10.05 2.31
C ILE A 97 -1.27 -11.20 1.30
N THR A 98 -2.22 -11.18 0.37
CA THR A 98 -2.30 -12.12 -0.75
C THR A 98 -1.94 -11.40 -2.03
N ILE A 99 -1.00 -11.96 -2.81
CA ILE A 99 -0.57 -11.41 -4.08
C ILE A 99 -1.20 -12.24 -5.21
N HIS A 100 -2.10 -11.66 -6.01
CA HIS A 100 -2.92 -12.40 -6.98
C HIS A 100 -2.28 -12.53 -8.37
N ALA A 101 -1.29 -11.70 -8.67
CA ALA A 101 -0.48 -11.81 -9.89
C ALA A 101 0.83 -11.10 -9.63
N ASN A 102 1.96 -11.80 -9.60
CA ASN A 102 3.28 -11.22 -9.38
C ASN A 102 4.16 -11.35 -10.63
N PRO A 103 4.08 -10.41 -11.59
CA PRO A 103 4.90 -10.44 -12.81
C PRO A 103 6.40 -10.50 -12.52
N ILE A 104 6.83 -10.04 -11.34
CA ILE A 104 8.23 -10.01 -10.92
C ILE A 104 8.70 -11.39 -10.44
N ALA A 105 7.84 -12.15 -9.74
CA ALA A 105 8.19 -13.51 -9.32
C ALA A 105 8.30 -14.46 -10.52
N ASP A 106 7.42 -14.30 -11.51
CA ASP A 106 7.46 -15.12 -12.73
C ASP A 106 8.74 -14.85 -13.55
N ALA A 107 9.20 -13.59 -13.60
CA ALA A 107 10.45 -13.22 -14.26
C ALA A 107 11.69 -13.81 -13.56
N HIS A 108 11.77 -13.76 -12.23
CA HIS A 108 12.87 -14.37 -11.47
C HIS A 108 12.87 -15.90 -11.57
N ALA A 109 11.70 -16.55 -11.57
CA ALA A 109 11.60 -18.00 -11.74
C ALA A 109 12.01 -18.48 -13.15
N ALA A 110 11.99 -17.59 -14.16
CA ALA A 110 12.41 -17.88 -15.51
C ALA A 110 13.94 -17.69 -15.72
N GLU A 111 14.58 -16.79 -14.96
CA GLU A 111 16.05 -16.58 -15.02
C GLU A 111 16.86 -17.63 -14.25
N GLU A 112 16.24 -18.34 -13.30
CA GLU A 112 16.86 -19.45 -12.55
C GLU A 112 16.74 -20.83 -13.26
N ARG A 113 16.27 -20.89 -14.51
CA ARG A 113 16.23 -22.09 -15.36
C ARG A 113 17.26 -22.05 -16.48
#